data_AF-A0A368F4V1-F1
#
_entry.id   AF-A0A368F4V1-F1
#
_cell.length_a   1.000
_cell.length_b   1.000
_cell.length_c   1.000
_cell.angle_alpha   90.00
_cell.angle_beta   90.00
_cell.angle_gamma   90.00
#
_symmetry.space_group_name_H-M   'P 1'
#
loop_
_entity.id
_entity.type
_entity.pdbx_description
1 polymer ?
#
loop_
_entity_poly.entity_id
_entity_poly.type
_entity_poly.pdbx_seq_one_letter_code
_entity_poly.pdbx_strand_id
1 'polypeptide(L)'
;MLIDEFHSVLRNKIEERLEHGTLNYYAICALTKGFADLNRYGGIQAINESTMRIAKAAYEILKQKTHWNGRPAVKIYGWRDLAQQGPIVAFNLLRDDGSYTGYSEVEKMAGLFGIDLRTGCFCNSGACQIYLEITNSQLLQYYQEGKECGDTKDVIDGRPTGAVRISFGRQSTIEDILVLEQMIDYCFLGAQPSIDINHPLKIEHYSAAISRLMVYPVKSCRGIDLDRSHLTKTGLQYDRVFMIECCGTTLTQKRHEKMCKIATKV
;
A
#
# COMPACT_ATOMS: atom_id res chain seq x y z
N MET A 1 10.02 -37.00 1.71
CA MET A 1 10.42 -35.65 2.17
C MET A 1 11.21 -35.06 1.02
N LEU A 2 10.59 -34.23 0.18
CA LEU A 2 11.22 -33.68 -1.02
C LEU A 2 12.21 -32.59 -0.60
N ILE A 3 13.42 -32.99 -0.27
CA ILE A 3 14.58 -32.11 -0.23
C ILE A 3 15.32 -32.40 -1.52
N ASP A 4 14.93 -31.70 -2.58
CA ASP A 4 15.64 -31.67 -3.85
C ASP A 4 16.55 -30.42 -3.84
N GLU A 5 17.78 -30.57 -4.34
CA GLU A 5 18.88 -29.59 -4.37
C GLU A 5 18.50 -28.26 -5.04
N PHE A 6 17.35 -28.20 -5.71
CA PHE A 6 16.84 -26.99 -6.38
C PHE A 6 16.10 -25.98 -5.49
N HIS A 7 15.68 -26.33 -4.27
CA HIS A 7 14.74 -25.48 -3.51
C HIS A 7 15.28 -24.89 -2.21
N SER A 8 16.49 -25.24 -1.79
CA SER A 8 17.12 -24.62 -0.63
C SER A 8 18.64 -24.61 -0.76
N VAL A 9 19.18 -23.63 -1.50
CA VAL A 9 20.61 -23.31 -1.42
C VAL A 9 20.87 -22.76 -0.02
N LEU A 10 21.50 -23.54 0.84
CA LEU A 10 21.93 -23.08 2.16
C LEU A 10 22.94 -21.95 1.95
N ARG A 11 22.55 -20.76 2.41
CA ARG A 11 23.41 -19.58 2.33
C ARG A 11 24.65 -19.75 3.21
N ASN A 12 25.78 -19.23 2.76
CA ASN A 12 27.09 -19.50 3.37
C ASN A 12 27.26 -18.88 4.76
N LYS A 13 26.59 -17.75 5.02
CA LYS A 13 26.67 -17.06 6.31
C LYS A 13 25.60 -17.56 7.27
N ILE A 14 25.95 -17.63 8.55
CA ILE A 14 25.05 -18.19 9.57
C ILE A 14 23.81 -17.31 9.79
N GLU A 15 23.96 -15.99 9.71
CA GLU A 15 22.86 -15.02 9.78
C GLU A 15 21.84 -15.22 8.65
N GLU A 16 22.33 -15.53 7.44
CA GLU A 16 21.51 -15.78 6.26
C GLU A 16 20.74 -17.10 6.35
N ARG A 17 21.29 -18.10 7.06
CA ARG A 17 20.61 -19.38 7.37
C ARG A 17 19.51 -19.23 8.43
N LEU A 18 19.55 -18.16 9.21
CA LEU A 18 18.57 -17.84 10.24
C LEU A 18 17.52 -16.83 9.77
N GLU A 19 17.56 -16.39 8.51
CA GLU A 19 16.57 -15.46 7.92
C GLU A 19 15.15 -16.01 7.92
N HIS A 20 14.98 -17.34 7.91
CA HIS A 20 13.66 -17.95 8.05
C HIS A 20 13.01 -17.62 9.40
N GLY A 21 13.81 -17.21 10.39
CA GLY A 21 13.35 -16.76 11.69
C GLY A 21 12.70 -17.86 12.53
N THR A 22 12.40 -17.54 13.78
CA THR A 22 11.52 -18.37 14.60
C THR A 22 10.09 -18.17 14.12
N LEU A 23 9.35 -19.27 13.91
CA LEU A 23 7.92 -19.20 13.60
C LEU A 23 7.19 -18.38 14.66
N ASN A 24 6.19 -17.59 14.25
CA ASN A 24 5.42 -16.75 15.16
C ASN A 24 4.42 -17.59 16.00
N TYR A 25 4.93 -18.41 16.92
CA TYR A 25 4.10 -19.24 17.79
C TYR A 25 3.23 -18.40 18.75
N TYR A 26 3.59 -17.13 19.02
CA TYR A 26 2.73 -16.20 19.75
C TYR A 26 1.42 -15.88 19.01
N ALA A 27 1.39 -15.99 17.68
CA ALA A 27 0.17 -15.80 16.91
C ALA A 27 -0.87 -16.91 17.15
N ILE A 28 -0.48 -18.06 17.71
CA ILE A 28 -1.43 -19.14 18.06
C ILE A 28 -2.49 -18.63 19.04
N CYS A 29 -2.11 -17.80 20.02
CA CYS A 29 -3.06 -17.18 20.95
C CYS A 29 -4.04 -16.22 20.27
N ALA A 30 -3.70 -15.69 19.09
CA ALA A 30 -4.58 -14.83 18.31
C ALA A 30 -5.61 -15.61 17.47
N LEU A 31 -5.42 -16.92 17.27
CA LEU A 31 -6.31 -17.74 16.44
C LEU A 31 -7.75 -17.75 16.98
N THR A 32 -7.93 -17.84 18.30
CA THR A 32 -9.27 -17.81 18.91
C THR A 32 -10.01 -16.51 18.56
N LYS A 33 -9.33 -15.36 18.64
CA LYS A 33 -9.90 -14.07 18.23
C LYS A 33 -10.13 -14.00 16.72
N GLY A 34 -9.22 -14.55 15.91
CA GLY A 34 -9.36 -14.62 14.46
C GLY A 34 -10.57 -15.44 14.02
N PHE A 35 -10.82 -16.61 14.63
CA PHE A 35 -12.00 -17.43 14.34
C PHE A 35 -13.28 -16.78 14.84
N ALA A 36 -13.27 -16.15 16.02
CA ALA A 36 -14.42 -15.39 16.51
C ALA A 36 -14.80 -14.24 15.55
N ASP A 37 -13.80 -13.52 15.04
CA ASP A 37 -13.98 -12.45 14.06
C ASP A 37 -14.47 -13.00 12.71
N LEU A 38 -13.90 -14.10 12.20
CA LEU A 38 -14.39 -14.78 11.00
C LEU A 38 -15.89 -15.14 11.13
N ASN A 39 -16.28 -15.73 12.26
CA ASN A 39 -17.67 -16.08 12.56
C ASN A 39 -18.56 -14.84 12.66
N ARG A 40 -18.06 -13.73 13.23
CA ARG A 40 -18.79 -12.44 13.30
C ARG A 40 -19.19 -11.94 11.91
N TYR A 41 -18.37 -12.19 10.89
CA TYR A 41 -18.65 -11.83 9.50
C TYR A 41 -19.39 -12.93 8.70
N GLY A 42 -19.91 -13.96 9.37
CA GLY A 42 -20.66 -15.04 8.73
C GLY A 42 -19.80 -16.14 8.10
N GLY A 43 -18.51 -16.21 8.43
CA GLY A 43 -17.59 -17.21 7.90
C GLY A 43 -16.91 -16.79 6.59
N ILE A 44 -16.00 -17.64 6.10
CA ILE A 44 -15.17 -17.32 4.93
C ILE A 44 -15.98 -17.20 3.64
N GLN A 45 -17.07 -17.97 3.51
CA GLN A 45 -17.96 -17.92 2.35
C GLN A 45 -18.68 -16.57 2.26
N ALA A 46 -19.29 -16.10 3.36
CA ALA A 46 -19.97 -14.81 3.40
C ALA A 46 -19.01 -13.63 3.11
N ILE A 47 -17.79 -13.70 3.64
CA ILE A 47 -16.73 -12.72 3.35
C ILE A 47 -16.37 -12.75 1.85
N ASN A 48 -16.19 -13.94 1.27
CA ASN A 48 -15.87 -14.08 -0.14
C ASN A 48 -16.99 -13.49 -1.02
N GLU A 49 -18.25 -13.88 -0.79
CA GLU A 49 -19.40 -13.36 -1.53
C GLU A 49 -19.48 -11.83 -1.44
N SER A 50 -19.26 -11.27 -0.24
CA SER A 50 -19.34 -9.83 -0.04
C SER A 50 -18.21 -9.06 -0.74
N THR A 51 -16.97 -9.52 -0.55
CA THR A 51 -15.80 -8.90 -1.18
C THR A 51 -15.83 -9.04 -2.70
N MET A 52 -16.31 -10.16 -3.24
CA MET A 52 -16.49 -10.35 -4.68
C MET A 52 -17.56 -9.45 -5.28
N ARG A 53 -18.66 -9.22 -4.56
CA ARG A 53 -19.71 -8.27 -4.98
C ARG A 53 -19.16 -6.84 -5.11
N ILE A 54 -18.41 -6.39 -4.10
CA ILE A 54 -17.77 -5.07 -4.07
C ILE A 54 -16.73 -4.98 -5.18
N ALA A 55 -15.88 -6.01 -5.35
CA ALA A 55 -14.88 -6.03 -6.40
C ALA A 55 -15.50 -5.99 -7.81
N LYS A 56 -16.64 -6.66 -8.02
CA LYS A 56 -17.39 -6.59 -9.28
C LYS A 56 -17.95 -5.19 -9.53
N ALA A 57 -18.48 -4.53 -8.51
CA ALA A 57 -18.95 -3.16 -8.65
C ALA A 57 -17.81 -2.20 -9.02
N ALA A 58 -16.64 -2.34 -8.41
CA ALA A 58 -15.46 -1.56 -8.75
C ALA A 58 -14.98 -1.83 -10.18
N TYR A 59 -14.97 -3.09 -10.61
CA TYR A 59 -14.65 -3.47 -11.99
C TYR A 59 -15.60 -2.78 -12.99
N GLU A 60 -16.91 -2.83 -12.77
CA GLU A 60 -17.88 -2.23 -13.69
C GLU A 60 -17.75 -0.70 -13.74
N ILE A 61 -17.53 -0.03 -12.60
CA ILE A 61 -17.29 1.42 -12.55
C ILE A 61 -16.03 1.77 -13.35
N LEU A 62 -14.91 1.10 -13.08
CA LEU A 62 -13.64 1.37 -13.76
C LEU A 62 -13.74 1.13 -15.27
N LYS A 63 -14.46 0.09 -15.69
CA LYS A 63 -14.65 -0.26 -17.11
C LYS A 63 -15.42 0.82 -17.87
N GLN A 64 -16.31 1.55 -17.20
CA GLN A 64 -17.14 2.59 -17.80
C GLN A 64 -16.45 3.96 -17.86
N LYS A 65 -15.30 4.14 -17.19
CA LYS A 65 -14.59 5.42 -17.17
C LYS A 65 -13.97 5.76 -18.52
N THR A 66 -14.40 6.88 -19.08
CA THR A 66 -13.90 7.44 -20.34
C THR A 66 -13.53 8.91 -20.16
N HIS A 67 -12.55 9.35 -20.94
CA HIS A 67 -12.21 10.75 -21.08
C HIS A 67 -13.25 11.49 -21.93
N TRP A 68 -13.22 12.81 -21.88
CA TRP A 68 -14.10 13.70 -22.67
C TRP A 68 -14.07 13.42 -24.18
N ASN A 69 -12.96 12.88 -24.69
CA ASN A 69 -12.77 12.52 -26.09
C ASN A 69 -13.25 11.08 -26.44
N GLY A 70 -13.91 10.40 -25.50
CA GLY A 70 -14.43 9.05 -25.65
C GLY A 70 -13.39 7.94 -25.47
N ARG A 71 -12.11 8.25 -25.23
CA ARG A 71 -11.10 7.22 -24.98
C ARG A 71 -11.26 6.61 -23.59
N PRO A 72 -10.97 5.31 -23.39
CA PRO A 72 -10.96 4.70 -22.07
C PRO A 72 -9.95 5.37 -21.14
N ALA A 73 -10.35 5.63 -19.91
CA ALA A 73 -9.46 6.17 -18.88
C ALA A 73 -8.74 5.09 -18.07
N VAL A 74 -9.15 3.83 -18.20
CA VAL A 74 -8.67 2.73 -17.37
C VAL A 74 -8.30 1.53 -18.25
N LYS A 75 -7.11 0.97 -18.02
CA LYS A 75 -6.72 -0.35 -18.54
C LYS A 75 -6.76 -1.38 -17.42
N ILE A 76 -7.74 -2.28 -17.46
CA ILE A 76 -7.92 -3.35 -16.47
C ILE A 76 -7.17 -4.62 -16.90
N TYR A 77 -6.54 -5.30 -15.95
CA TYR A 77 -5.86 -6.59 -16.15
C TYR A 77 -6.61 -7.71 -15.42
N GLY A 78 -6.84 -8.84 -16.11
CA GLY A 78 -7.56 -9.98 -15.55
C GLY A 78 -9.08 -9.87 -15.68
N TRP A 79 -9.82 -10.41 -14.70
CA TRP A 79 -11.30 -10.37 -14.64
C TRP A 79 -12.01 -10.98 -15.88
N ARG A 80 -11.39 -11.97 -16.52
CA ARG A 80 -11.95 -12.69 -17.68
C ARG A 80 -12.83 -13.88 -17.27
N ASP A 81 -12.44 -14.58 -16.21
CA ASP A 81 -13.15 -15.71 -15.63
C ASP A 81 -13.43 -15.42 -14.15
N LEU A 82 -14.70 -15.23 -13.81
CA LEU A 82 -15.13 -14.94 -12.44
C LEU A 82 -14.85 -16.10 -11.48
N ALA A 83 -14.77 -17.34 -11.97
CA ALA A 83 -14.51 -18.51 -11.12
C ALA A 83 -13.06 -18.56 -10.61
N GLN A 84 -12.12 -17.92 -11.30
CA GLN A 84 -10.70 -17.85 -10.93
C GLN A 84 -10.31 -16.49 -10.32
N GLN A 85 -11.26 -15.58 -10.21
CA GLN A 85 -11.02 -14.21 -9.80
C GLN A 85 -11.26 -14.04 -8.29
N GLY A 86 -10.24 -13.51 -7.60
CA GLY A 86 -10.38 -13.04 -6.22
C GLY A 86 -10.88 -11.59 -6.16
N PRO A 87 -11.10 -11.04 -4.94
CA PRO A 87 -11.64 -9.71 -4.73
C PRO A 87 -10.59 -8.60 -4.93
N ILE A 88 -9.83 -8.68 -6.01
CA ILE A 88 -8.75 -7.76 -6.38
C ILE A 88 -8.99 -7.27 -7.80
N VAL A 89 -9.00 -5.96 -8.02
CA VAL A 89 -9.05 -5.36 -9.36
C VAL A 89 -7.71 -4.68 -9.64
N ALA A 90 -6.99 -5.16 -10.67
CA ALA A 90 -5.71 -4.61 -11.09
C ALA A 90 -5.88 -3.76 -12.35
N PHE A 91 -5.33 -2.56 -12.37
CA PHE A 91 -5.47 -1.62 -13.48
C PHE A 91 -4.33 -0.59 -13.53
N ASN A 92 -4.25 0.12 -14.65
CA ASN A 92 -3.54 1.38 -14.76
C ASN A 92 -4.50 2.46 -15.29
N LEU A 93 -4.30 3.71 -14.88
CA LEU A 93 -4.99 4.85 -15.44
C LEU A 93 -4.28 5.32 -16.72
N LEU A 94 -5.08 5.79 -17.67
CA LEU A 94 -4.66 6.37 -18.92
C LEU A 94 -5.00 7.86 -18.92
N ARG A 95 -4.18 8.68 -19.57
CA ARG A 95 -4.50 10.08 -19.88
C ARG A 95 -5.39 10.17 -21.12
N ASP A 96 -5.90 11.36 -21.38
CA ASP A 96 -6.75 11.64 -22.54
C ASP A 96 -6.02 11.42 -23.88
N ASP A 97 -4.69 11.51 -23.91
CA ASP A 97 -3.84 11.15 -25.05
C ASP A 97 -3.57 9.64 -25.19
N GLY A 98 -3.99 8.82 -24.21
CA GLY A 98 -3.76 7.37 -24.15
C GLY A 98 -2.45 6.94 -23.49
N SER A 99 -1.62 7.88 -23.03
CA SER A 99 -0.42 7.59 -22.25
C SER A 99 -0.77 7.09 -20.84
N TYR A 100 0.15 6.38 -20.19
CA TYR A 100 -0.09 5.84 -18.84
C TYR A 100 0.19 6.86 -17.74
N THR A 101 -0.73 6.98 -16.79
CA THR A 101 -0.49 7.64 -15.51
C THR A 101 0.38 6.76 -14.62
N GLY A 102 1.43 7.33 -14.03
CA GLY A 102 2.35 6.60 -13.16
C GLY A 102 1.63 6.15 -11.88
N TYR A 103 1.88 4.91 -11.43
CA TYR A 103 1.18 4.40 -10.24
C TYR A 103 1.53 5.14 -8.95
N SER A 104 2.71 5.78 -8.84
CA SER A 104 3.08 6.64 -7.70
C SER A 104 2.29 7.95 -7.71
N GLU A 105 1.91 8.47 -8.88
CA GLU A 105 1.00 9.61 -8.99
C GLU A 105 -0.39 9.23 -8.46
N VAL A 106 -0.92 8.08 -8.90
CA VAL A 106 -2.22 7.55 -8.43
C VAL A 106 -2.21 7.31 -6.92
N GLU A 107 -1.15 6.73 -6.38
CA GLU A 107 -0.99 6.51 -4.94
C GLU A 107 -1.04 7.80 -4.14
N LYS A 108 -0.32 8.84 -4.58
CA LYS A 108 -0.30 10.14 -3.90
C LYS A 108 -1.67 10.82 -3.94
N MET A 109 -2.36 10.78 -5.08
CA MET A 109 -3.71 11.34 -5.20
C MET A 109 -4.70 10.56 -4.34
N ALA A 110 -4.65 9.23 -4.35
CA ALA A 110 -5.46 8.38 -3.49
C ALA A 110 -5.28 8.69 -2.00
N GLY A 111 -4.03 8.94 -1.56
CA GLY A 111 -3.72 9.34 -0.19
C GLY A 111 -4.40 10.65 0.25
N LEU A 112 -4.62 11.61 -0.67
CA LEU A 112 -5.36 12.85 -0.36
C LEU A 112 -6.85 12.61 -0.07
N PHE A 113 -7.40 11.51 -0.58
CA PHE A 113 -8.77 11.07 -0.33
C PHE A 113 -8.87 10.04 0.81
N GLY A 114 -7.76 9.77 1.51
CA GLY A 114 -7.71 8.77 2.57
C GLY A 114 -7.81 7.32 2.05
N ILE A 115 -7.41 7.08 0.80
CA ILE A 115 -7.45 5.76 0.17
C ILE A 115 -6.02 5.18 0.11
N ASP A 116 -5.85 3.99 0.66
CA ASP A 116 -4.61 3.22 0.55
C ASP A 116 -4.71 2.18 -0.58
N LEU A 117 -3.95 2.38 -1.65
CA LEU A 117 -3.88 1.49 -2.81
C LEU A 117 -2.58 0.69 -2.84
N ARG A 118 -2.62 -0.51 -3.41
CA ARG A 118 -1.39 -1.31 -3.63
C ARG A 118 -0.82 -1.01 -5.02
N THR A 119 0.27 -0.25 -5.08
CA THR A 119 0.94 0.16 -6.33
C THR A 119 2.25 -0.61 -6.56
N GLY A 120 2.89 -0.42 -7.73
CA GLY A 120 4.18 -1.05 -8.07
C GLY A 120 4.11 -2.34 -8.90
N CYS A 121 5.28 -2.89 -9.23
CA CYS A 121 5.37 -4.19 -9.90
C CYS A 121 5.00 -5.32 -8.94
N PHE A 122 4.81 -6.51 -9.52
CA PHE A 122 4.57 -7.74 -8.80
C PHE A 122 5.93 -8.38 -8.44
N CYS A 123 6.03 -8.97 -7.25
CA CYS A 123 7.24 -9.68 -6.82
C CYS A 123 7.61 -10.84 -7.75
N ASN A 124 6.63 -11.34 -8.52
CA ASN A 124 6.87 -12.20 -9.67
C ASN A 124 6.85 -11.34 -10.95
N SER A 125 8.03 -11.08 -11.51
CA SER A 125 8.20 -10.28 -12.73
C SER A 125 7.48 -10.88 -13.95
N GLY A 126 7.25 -12.19 -13.99
CA GLY A 126 6.53 -12.84 -15.09
C GLY A 126 5.12 -12.29 -15.29
N ALA A 127 4.43 -11.89 -14.22
CA ALA A 127 3.13 -11.24 -14.33
C ALA A 127 3.24 -9.85 -14.98
N CYS A 128 4.22 -9.03 -14.57
CA CYS A 128 4.50 -7.73 -15.20
C CYS A 128 4.82 -7.93 -16.70
N GLN A 129 5.62 -8.94 -17.05
CA GLN A 129 5.97 -9.22 -18.45
C GLN A 129 4.77 -9.61 -19.31
N ILE A 130 3.90 -10.50 -18.83
CA ILE A 130 2.73 -10.96 -19.58
C ILE A 130 1.70 -9.85 -19.75
N TYR A 131 1.34 -9.15 -18.67
CA TYR A 131 0.24 -8.18 -18.70
C TYR A 131 0.64 -6.79 -19.20
N LEU A 132 1.91 -6.40 -19.02
CA LEU A 132 2.44 -5.11 -19.47
C LEU A 132 3.25 -5.25 -20.77
N GLU A 133 3.33 -6.47 -21.32
CA GLU A 133 4.02 -6.80 -22.57
C GLU A 133 5.50 -6.36 -22.53
N ILE A 134 6.18 -6.65 -21.41
CA ILE A 134 7.59 -6.32 -21.20
C ILE A 134 8.46 -7.51 -21.62
N THR A 135 9.36 -7.28 -22.57
CA THR A 135 10.32 -8.32 -23.01
C THR A 135 11.43 -8.53 -21.99
N ASN A 136 12.15 -9.65 -22.10
CA ASN A 136 13.34 -9.90 -21.27
C ASN A 136 14.43 -8.82 -21.45
N SER A 137 14.60 -8.32 -22.68
CA SER A 137 15.59 -7.26 -22.96
C SER A 137 15.20 -5.94 -22.31
N GLN A 138 13.92 -5.57 -22.36
CA GLN A 138 13.41 -4.37 -21.68
C GLN A 138 13.51 -4.49 -20.17
N LEU A 139 13.20 -5.66 -19.59
CA LEU A 139 13.34 -5.87 -18.15
C LEU A 139 14.80 -5.71 -17.69
N LEU A 140 15.75 -6.22 -18.47
CA LEU A 140 17.18 -6.04 -18.19
C LEU A 140 17.61 -4.57 -18.33
N GLN A 141 17.11 -3.87 -19.36
CA GLN A 141 17.34 -2.44 -19.53
C GLN A 141 16.81 -1.65 -18.32
N TYR A 142 15.58 -1.91 -17.87
CA TYR A 142 15.00 -1.25 -16.71
C TYR A 142 15.86 -1.45 -15.46
N TYR A 143 16.36 -2.68 -15.25
CA TYR A 143 17.29 -2.97 -14.15
C TYR A 143 18.59 -2.17 -14.27
N GLN A 144 19.18 -2.09 -15.47
CA GLN A 144 20.41 -1.32 -15.73
C GLN A 144 20.22 0.19 -15.54
N GLU A 145 19.03 0.70 -15.85
CA GLU A 145 18.64 2.08 -15.59
C GLU A 145 18.33 2.33 -14.10
N GLY A 146 18.46 1.31 -13.24
CA GLY A 146 18.27 1.39 -11.79
C GLY A 146 16.82 1.33 -11.37
N LYS A 147 16.00 0.49 -12.03
CA LYS A 147 14.66 0.13 -11.56
C LYS A 147 14.77 -0.81 -10.37
N GLU A 148 14.11 -0.45 -9.28
CA GLU A 148 14.03 -1.19 -8.03
C GLU A 148 12.57 -1.26 -7.52
N CYS A 149 12.32 -2.15 -6.55
CA CYS A 149 11.03 -2.22 -5.89
C CYS A 149 10.85 -1.00 -4.97
N GLY A 150 9.75 -0.25 -5.15
CA GLY A 150 9.43 0.92 -4.33
C GLY A 150 10.11 2.23 -4.75
N ASP A 151 10.79 2.25 -5.91
CA ASP A 151 11.15 3.52 -6.55
C ASP A 151 9.92 4.21 -7.17
N THR A 152 10.13 5.38 -7.79
CA THR A 152 9.10 6.16 -8.50
C THR A 152 9.24 6.12 -10.02
N LYS A 153 9.96 5.14 -10.56
CA LYS A 153 10.15 4.91 -12.02
C LYS A 153 8.99 4.08 -12.52
N ASP A 154 7.82 4.72 -12.59
CA ASP A 154 6.57 4.03 -12.84
C ASP A 154 6.28 3.76 -14.31
N VAL A 155 6.84 4.61 -15.18
CA VAL A 155 6.67 4.57 -16.63
C VAL A 155 8.04 4.76 -17.29
N ILE A 156 8.44 3.82 -18.13
CA ILE A 156 9.71 3.86 -18.89
C ILE A 156 9.35 3.64 -20.37
N ASP A 157 9.82 4.52 -21.25
CA ASP A 157 9.49 4.51 -22.69
C ASP A 157 7.98 4.44 -22.98
N GLY A 158 7.19 5.16 -22.18
CA GLY A 158 5.73 5.17 -22.29
C GLY A 158 5.02 3.89 -21.81
N ARG A 159 5.75 2.91 -21.27
CA ARG A 159 5.20 1.66 -20.72
C ARG A 159 5.21 1.69 -19.20
N PRO A 160 4.13 1.25 -18.54
CA PRO A 160 4.12 1.14 -17.10
C PRO A 160 5.03 -0.01 -16.66
N THR A 161 5.72 0.16 -15.54
CA THR A 161 6.57 -0.89 -14.95
C THR A 161 5.82 -1.72 -13.90
N GLY A 162 4.54 -1.41 -13.67
CA GLY A 162 3.72 -1.98 -12.59
C GLY A 162 2.27 -1.52 -12.70
N ALA A 163 1.44 -1.92 -11.74
CA ALA A 163 -0.01 -1.67 -11.77
C ALA A 163 -0.53 -1.19 -10.42
N VAL A 164 -1.68 -0.53 -10.45
CA VAL A 164 -2.50 -0.21 -9.29
C VAL A 164 -3.41 -1.40 -9.00
N ARG A 165 -3.56 -1.78 -7.74
CA ARG A 165 -4.40 -2.90 -7.30
C ARG A 165 -5.29 -2.45 -6.16
N ILE A 166 -6.60 -2.61 -6.34
CA ILE A 166 -7.58 -2.48 -5.26
C ILE A 166 -7.79 -3.88 -4.68
N SER A 167 -7.63 -4.02 -3.37
CA SER A 167 -7.83 -5.30 -2.66
C SER A 167 -8.92 -5.11 -1.62
N PHE A 168 -10.07 -5.76 -1.84
CA PHE A 168 -11.20 -5.64 -0.91
C PHE A 168 -11.08 -6.67 0.21
N GLY A 169 -11.28 -6.21 1.44
CA GLY A 169 -11.26 -7.03 2.65
C GLY A 169 -12.63 -7.15 3.27
N ARG A 170 -12.74 -7.95 4.34
CA ARG A 170 -14.01 -8.19 5.07
C ARG A 170 -14.69 -6.93 5.63
N GLN A 171 -13.97 -5.81 5.72
CA GLN A 171 -14.49 -4.53 6.21
C GLN A 171 -14.76 -3.53 5.09
N SER A 172 -14.40 -3.87 3.84
CA SER A 172 -14.68 -3.01 2.71
C SER A 172 -16.18 -2.90 2.47
N THR A 173 -16.59 -1.75 1.99
CA THR A 173 -17.98 -1.36 1.78
C THR A 173 -18.18 -0.83 0.36
N ILE A 174 -19.42 -0.55 -0.03
CA ILE A 174 -19.69 0.04 -1.35
C ILE A 174 -19.25 1.51 -1.38
N GLU A 175 -19.31 2.18 -0.23
CA GLU A 175 -18.89 3.56 -0.02
C GLU A 175 -17.41 3.75 -0.35
N ASP A 176 -16.56 2.76 -0.07
CA ASP A 176 -15.13 2.78 -0.47
C ASP A 176 -14.97 2.92 -1.98
N ILE A 177 -15.87 2.30 -2.77
CA ILE A 177 -15.86 2.39 -4.23
C ILE A 177 -16.32 3.78 -4.68
N LEU A 178 -17.31 4.37 -4.00
CA LEU A 178 -17.80 5.72 -4.33
C LEU A 178 -16.72 6.77 -4.09
N VAL A 179 -15.96 6.65 -3.00
CA VAL A 179 -14.82 7.55 -2.71
C VAL A 179 -13.71 7.37 -3.74
N LEU A 180 -13.41 6.12 -4.14
CA LEU A 180 -12.47 5.82 -5.21
C LEU A 180 -12.91 6.41 -6.55
N GLU A 181 -14.18 6.22 -6.90
CA GLU A 181 -14.77 6.75 -8.14
C GLU A 181 -14.64 8.26 -8.19
N GLN A 182 -15.00 8.95 -7.11
CA GLN A 182 -14.86 10.39 -7.03
C GLN A 182 -13.41 10.83 -7.18
N MET A 183 -12.47 10.17 -6.51
CA MET A 183 -11.05 10.47 -6.62
C MET A 183 -10.58 10.36 -8.06
N ILE A 184 -10.99 9.30 -8.78
CA ILE A 184 -10.64 9.11 -10.19
C ILE A 184 -11.22 10.23 -11.05
N ASP A 185 -12.51 10.51 -10.89
CA ASP A 185 -13.23 11.50 -11.69
C ASP A 185 -12.65 12.91 -11.50
N TYR A 186 -12.33 13.28 -10.26
CA TYR A 186 -11.79 14.59 -9.91
C TYR A 186 -10.33 14.74 -10.35
N CYS A 187 -9.48 13.76 -10.01
CA CYS A 187 -8.03 13.90 -10.19
C CYS A 187 -7.58 13.60 -11.62
N PHE A 188 -8.29 12.72 -12.33
CA PHE A 188 -7.81 12.20 -13.61
C PHE A 188 -8.77 12.45 -14.79
N LEU A 189 -10.06 12.74 -14.53
CA LEU A 189 -11.04 13.03 -15.59
C LEU A 189 -11.49 14.49 -15.62
N GLY A 190 -11.06 15.32 -14.67
CA GLY A 190 -11.40 16.74 -14.60
C GLY A 190 -12.89 17.02 -14.36
N ALA A 191 -13.63 16.06 -13.81
CA ALA A 191 -15.03 16.24 -13.44
C ALA A 191 -15.15 17.13 -12.20
N GLN A 192 -16.14 18.02 -12.17
CA GLN A 192 -16.49 18.72 -10.93
C GLN A 192 -17.14 17.74 -9.95
N PRO A 193 -16.82 17.81 -8.64
CA PRO A 193 -17.38 16.89 -7.67
C PRO A 193 -18.90 17.03 -7.62
N SER A 194 -19.61 15.93 -7.87
CA SER A 194 -21.07 15.85 -7.79
C SER A 194 -21.60 15.74 -6.35
N ILE A 195 -20.72 15.44 -5.39
CA ILE A 195 -21.06 15.21 -3.98
C ILE A 195 -20.02 15.91 -3.10
N ASP A 196 -20.49 16.77 -2.20
CA ASP A 196 -19.70 17.35 -1.11
C ASP A 196 -19.46 16.25 -0.06
N ILE A 197 -18.37 15.48 -0.21
CA ILE A 197 -18.01 14.45 0.75
C ILE A 197 -17.42 15.15 1.97
N ASN A 198 -18.28 15.48 2.93
CA ASN A 198 -17.87 15.65 4.31
C ASN A 198 -17.07 14.39 4.69
N HIS A 199 -15.78 14.56 4.99
CA HIS A 199 -14.78 13.52 5.26
C HIS A 199 -15.31 12.22 5.90
N PRO A 200 -14.67 11.06 5.59
CA PRO A 200 -15.15 9.77 6.06
C PRO A 200 -15.19 9.76 7.60
N LEU A 201 -16.38 9.48 8.11
CA LEU A 201 -16.73 9.26 9.52
C LEU A 201 -16.57 10.48 10.44
N LYS A 202 -17.66 11.21 10.63
CA LYS A 202 -17.89 11.95 11.88
C LYS A 202 -17.97 10.91 13.01
N ILE A 203 -16.85 10.66 13.68
CA ILE A 203 -16.81 9.78 14.85
C ILE A 203 -17.57 10.51 15.97
N GLU A 204 -18.85 10.21 16.14
CA GLU A 204 -19.71 10.93 17.11
C GLU A 204 -19.28 10.66 18.56
N HIS A 205 -18.78 9.45 18.85
CA HIS A 205 -18.33 9.08 20.19
C HIS A 205 -17.09 8.18 20.14
N TYR A 206 -15.96 8.75 20.56
CA TYR A 206 -14.76 8.00 20.92
C TYR A 206 -14.29 8.45 22.30
N SER A 207 -14.18 7.51 23.24
CA SER A 207 -13.50 7.75 24.51
C SER A 207 -12.11 7.14 24.44
N ALA A 208 -11.09 7.98 24.29
CA ALA A 208 -9.71 7.58 24.58
C ALA A 208 -9.17 8.39 25.75
N ALA A 209 -8.35 7.72 26.56
CA ALA A 209 -7.48 8.35 27.52
C ALA A 209 -6.03 8.25 27.00
N ILE A 210 -5.30 9.36 27.08
CA ILE A 210 -3.86 9.35 26.82
C ILE A 210 -3.20 8.65 27.99
N SER A 211 -2.64 7.46 27.78
CA SER A 211 -1.92 6.73 28.82
C SER A 211 -0.50 7.26 29.05
N ARG A 212 0.13 7.78 27.99
CA ARG A 212 1.49 8.32 28.05
C ARG A 212 1.74 9.24 26.87
N LEU A 213 2.41 10.37 27.12
CA LEU A 213 2.82 11.33 26.11
C LEU A 213 4.35 11.32 26.01
N MET A 214 4.88 11.18 24.79
CA MET A 214 6.31 11.13 24.53
C MET A 214 6.67 11.99 23.33
N VAL A 215 7.83 12.64 23.37
CA VAL A 215 8.43 13.33 22.23
C VAL A 215 9.78 12.74 21.88
N TYR A 216 10.15 12.81 20.60
CA TYR A 216 11.40 12.31 20.07
C TYR A 216 12.17 13.44 19.37
N PRO A 217 12.86 14.32 20.11
CA PRO A 217 13.53 15.48 19.50
C PRO A 217 14.52 15.13 18.41
N VAL A 218 15.25 14.04 18.58
CA VAL A 218 16.12 13.46 17.56
C VAL A 218 15.45 12.20 17.01
N LYS A 219 15.23 12.16 15.69
CA LYS A 219 14.66 11.01 14.98
C LYS A 219 15.46 9.74 15.31
N SER A 220 14.74 8.67 15.65
CA SER A 220 15.30 7.35 15.98
C SER A 220 16.11 7.24 17.29
N CYS A 221 16.15 8.29 18.11
CA CYS A 221 16.72 8.23 19.47
C CYS A 221 15.64 7.93 20.52
N ARG A 222 16.04 7.84 21.80
CA ARG A 222 15.11 7.59 22.92
C ARG A 222 14.10 8.72 23.04
N GLY A 223 12.84 8.36 23.27
CA GLY A 223 11.77 9.32 23.57
C GLY A 223 11.88 9.88 24.99
N ILE A 224 11.36 11.08 25.18
CA ILE A 224 11.27 11.78 26.46
C ILE A 224 9.79 11.77 26.87
N ASP A 225 9.52 11.30 28.08
CA ASP A 225 8.18 11.35 28.66
C ASP A 225 7.79 12.78 29.00
N LEU A 226 6.55 13.13 28.71
CA LEU A 226 5.98 14.43 29.02
C LEU A 226 4.66 14.26 29.76
N ASP A 227 4.38 15.18 30.68
CA ASP A 227 3.04 15.31 31.27
C ASP A 227 2.11 16.16 30.38
N ARG A 228 2.70 17.08 29.60
CA ARG A 228 1.99 17.99 28.69
C ARG A 228 2.91 18.43 27.56
N SER A 229 2.36 18.81 26.42
CA SER A 229 3.11 19.41 25.31
C SER A 229 2.24 20.40 24.55
N HIS A 230 2.87 21.36 23.88
CA HIS A 230 2.18 22.28 22.99
C HIS A 230 1.99 21.63 21.61
N LEU A 231 0.77 21.64 21.08
CA LEU A 231 0.49 21.15 19.74
C LEU A 231 0.77 22.25 18.71
N THR A 232 1.66 21.96 17.78
CA THR A 232 2.02 22.84 16.66
C THR A 232 1.39 22.35 15.36
N LYS A 233 1.49 23.14 14.29
CA LYS A 233 1.03 22.76 12.94
C LYS A 233 1.66 21.46 12.38
N THR A 234 2.79 21.02 12.93
CA THR A 234 3.49 19.79 12.50
C THR A 234 3.47 18.67 13.55
N GLY A 235 2.72 18.83 14.65
CA GLY A 235 2.67 17.85 15.75
C GLY A 235 3.13 18.43 17.08
N LEU A 236 3.53 17.56 18.03
CA LEU A 236 3.98 17.99 19.34
C LEU A 236 5.23 18.86 19.24
N GLN A 237 5.30 19.90 20.07
CA GLN A 237 6.46 20.76 20.14
C GLN A 237 7.71 19.91 20.43
N TYR A 238 8.76 20.14 19.64
CA TYR A 238 10.02 19.41 19.66
C TYR A 238 9.96 17.95 19.20
N ASP A 239 8.87 17.43 18.63
CA ASP A 239 8.91 16.09 18.06
C ASP A 239 9.64 16.08 16.70
N ARG A 240 10.64 15.22 16.58
CA ARG A 240 11.43 14.94 15.36
C ARG A 240 12.02 16.17 14.66
N VAL A 241 12.41 17.16 15.45
CA VAL A 241 13.02 18.40 14.95
C VAL A 241 14.46 18.22 14.46
N PHE A 242 15.14 17.17 14.91
CA PHE A 242 16.50 16.83 14.49
C PHE A 242 16.59 15.40 13.94
N MET A 243 17.62 15.14 13.15
CA MET A 243 18.03 13.80 12.75
C MET A 243 19.55 13.71 12.74
N ILE A 244 20.07 12.51 12.99
CA ILE A 244 21.50 12.24 12.86
C ILE A 244 21.75 11.76 11.44
N GLU A 245 22.64 12.44 10.74
CA GLU A 245 23.05 12.12 9.38
C GLU A 245 24.52 11.69 9.39
N CYS A 246 24.86 10.73 8.53
CA CYS A 246 26.23 10.30 8.28
C CYS A 246 26.36 9.95 6.80
N CYS A 247 27.31 10.59 6.11
CA CYS A 247 27.63 10.36 4.69
C CYS A 247 26.42 10.47 3.74
N GLY A 248 25.61 11.52 3.87
CA GLY A 248 24.40 11.78 3.10
C GLY A 248 23.20 10.91 3.50
N THR A 249 23.33 10.05 4.51
CA THR A 249 22.28 9.09 4.90
C THR A 249 21.83 9.31 6.33
N THR A 250 20.52 9.43 6.52
CA THR A 250 19.91 9.50 7.86
C THR A 250 20.07 8.19 8.60
N LEU A 251 20.64 8.24 9.80
CA LEU A 251 20.72 7.08 10.68
C LEU A 251 19.33 6.72 11.22
N THR A 252 19.07 5.43 11.34
CA THR A 252 17.79 4.91 11.85
C THR A 252 18.02 3.85 12.92
N GLN A 253 17.10 3.74 13.87
CA GLN A 253 17.16 2.76 14.94
C GLN A 253 17.14 1.32 14.39
N LYS A 254 16.54 1.09 13.22
CA LYS A 254 16.52 -0.22 12.54
C LYS A 254 17.91 -0.66 12.11
N ARG A 255 18.79 0.27 11.72
CA ARG A 255 20.16 -0.01 11.28
C ARG A 255 21.17 0.16 12.41
N HIS A 256 20.91 1.07 13.35
CA HIS A 256 21.78 1.40 14.47
C HIS A 256 20.99 1.40 15.78
N GLU A 257 20.72 0.20 16.29
CA GLU A 257 19.93 -0.02 17.51
C GLU A 257 20.45 0.77 18.73
N LYS A 258 21.76 1.02 18.83
CA LYS A 258 22.38 1.84 19.89
C LYS A 258 21.84 3.26 19.96
N MET A 259 21.21 3.79 18.89
CA MET A 259 20.55 5.10 18.92
C MET A 259 19.46 5.18 20.00
N CYS A 260 18.83 4.06 20.38
CA CYS A 260 17.86 4.03 21.49
C CYS A 260 18.46 4.31 22.87
N LYS A 261 19.80 4.22 22.99
CA LYS A 261 20.54 4.55 24.21
C LYS A 261 20.91 6.03 24.30
N ILE A 262 20.79 6.76 23.19
CA ILE A 262 20.99 8.21 23.17
C ILE A 262 19.78 8.82 23.86
N ALA A 263 20.00 9.31 25.07
CA ALA A 263 19.02 9.95 25.91
C ALA A 263 19.48 11.37 26.24
N THR A 264 18.53 12.26 26.41
CA THR A 264 18.77 13.58 26.98
C THR A 264 19.28 13.40 28.41
N LYS A 265 20.34 14.12 28.76
CA LYS A 265 20.76 14.25 30.14
C LYS A 265 19.78 15.19 30.83
N VAL A 266 19.00 14.65 31.77
CA VAL A 266 18.14 15.41 32.68
C VAL A 266 19.00 15.98 33.80
#